data_AF-A0A1Y2HGD5-F1
#
_entry.id   AF-A0A1Y2HGD5-F1
#
_cell.length_a   1.000
_cell.length_b   1.000
_cell.length_c   1.000
_cell.angle_alpha   90.00
_cell.angle_beta   90.00
_cell.angle_gamma   90.00
#
_symmetry.space_group_name_H-M   'P 1'
#
loop_
_entity.id
_entity.type
_entity.pdbx_description
1 polymer ?
#
loop_
_entity_poly.entity_id
_entity_poly.type
_entity_poly.pdbx_seq_one_letter_code
_entity_poly.pdbx_strand_id
1 'polypeptide(L)'
;MRSVPIVLLGLLVALLSSGGRATAQSTRPRAHRCDRDVCVFLSVAPSDPAALTVVIEGPPDAKWLGIGFSTSMASGDSYIGMMSATNTPIVSRRRLVGRRSPETLPQADQHAVPPQGNSFGKVDAVNKFVVQFTRPRTGVDLARPVNVIYAYSNRPVPNPGPAAAIPKHEEYGRLTLDLNDEAQRTAYDTALQRNRDMVQKAKNGGAATTTPGSGDGGQVKADAEQGKGALIPAAPGGSGPAAGSGVKVGVSVESQVIMG
;
A
#
# COMPACT_ATOMS: atom_id res chain seq x y z
N MET A 1 15.94 -14.13 82.13
CA MET A 1 16.50 -13.75 80.81
C MET A 1 16.18 -14.86 79.82
N ARG A 2 15.58 -14.50 78.66
CA ARG A 2 15.51 -15.27 77.39
C ARG A 2 14.61 -16.54 77.45
N SER A 3 13.80 -16.91 76.45
CA SER A 3 13.88 -16.77 74.99
C SER A 3 12.49 -16.76 74.33
N VAL A 4 12.41 -16.12 73.15
CA VAL A 4 11.28 -16.00 72.23
C VAL A 4 11.22 -17.18 71.27
N PRO A 5 10.05 -17.75 70.90
CA PRO A 5 9.92 -18.61 69.73
C PRO A 5 9.65 -17.76 68.48
N ILE A 6 10.57 -17.87 67.52
CA ILE A 6 10.50 -17.29 66.17
C ILE A 6 9.47 -18.08 65.36
N VAL A 7 8.42 -17.39 64.91
CA VAL A 7 7.43 -17.91 63.96
C VAL A 7 8.03 -17.84 62.56
N LEU A 8 8.32 -19.00 61.96
CA LEU A 8 8.69 -19.13 60.55
C LEU A 8 7.45 -18.84 59.68
N LEU A 9 7.38 -17.64 59.12
CA LEU A 9 6.41 -17.28 58.09
C LEU A 9 7.02 -17.63 56.73
N GLY A 10 6.64 -18.79 56.19
CA GLY A 10 7.03 -19.25 54.86
C GLY A 10 6.35 -18.42 53.78
N LEU A 11 7.11 -17.53 53.14
CA LEU A 11 6.68 -16.75 51.98
C LEU A 11 6.76 -17.63 50.72
N LEU A 12 5.64 -18.24 50.35
CA LEU A 12 5.49 -18.99 49.10
C LEU A 12 5.33 -18.00 47.93
N VAL A 13 6.45 -17.62 47.31
CA VAL A 13 6.44 -16.81 46.07
C VAL A 13 6.04 -17.70 44.91
N ALA A 14 4.76 -17.65 44.52
CA ALA A 14 4.28 -18.26 43.30
C ALA A 14 4.85 -17.51 42.09
N LEU A 15 5.90 -18.05 41.48
CA LEU A 15 6.33 -17.65 40.13
C LEU A 15 5.21 -18.02 39.15
N LEU A 16 4.32 -17.07 38.85
CA LEU A 16 3.51 -17.13 37.65
C LEU A 16 4.44 -17.00 36.44
N SER A 17 4.93 -18.13 35.96
CA SER A 17 5.55 -18.27 34.65
C SER A 17 4.52 -17.83 33.60
N SER A 18 4.66 -16.59 33.12
CA SER A 18 3.98 -16.10 31.93
C SER A 18 4.45 -16.92 30.74
N GLY A 19 3.80 -18.07 30.52
CA GLY A 19 4.00 -18.91 29.36
C GLY A 19 3.68 -18.08 28.12
N GLY A 20 4.74 -17.57 27.49
CA GLY A 20 4.65 -16.93 26.18
C GLY A 20 4.01 -17.92 25.23
N ARG A 21 2.76 -17.67 24.87
CA ARG A 21 2.10 -18.42 23.79
C ARG A 21 2.92 -18.14 22.54
N ALA A 22 3.74 -19.11 22.15
CA ALA A 22 4.31 -19.15 20.82
C ALA A 22 3.12 -19.13 19.85
N THR A 23 2.87 -17.98 19.25
CA THR A 23 1.87 -17.86 18.20
C THR A 23 2.35 -18.77 17.08
N ALA A 24 1.52 -19.75 16.71
CA ALA A 24 1.83 -20.67 15.62
C ALA A 24 2.12 -19.83 14.36
N GLN A 25 3.40 -19.71 14.03
CA GLN A 25 3.86 -18.88 12.93
C GLN A 25 3.34 -19.53 11.65
N SER A 26 2.54 -18.79 10.87
CA SER A 26 1.89 -19.34 9.68
C SER A 26 2.94 -19.98 8.77
N THR A 27 2.83 -21.28 8.56
CA THR A 27 3.73 -22.08 7.70
C THR A 27 3.48 -21.84 6.22
N ARG A 28 2.57 -20.93 5.86
CA ARG A 28 2.20 -20.65 4.48
C ARG A 28 3.38 -20.05 3.71
N PRO A 29 3.69 -20.56 2.50
CA PRO A 29 4.73 -20.00 1.65
C PRO A 29 4.41 -18.54 1.30
N ARG A 30 5.39 -17.67 1.52
CA ARG A 30 5.27 -16.23 1.32
C ARG A 30 6.65 -15.59 1.15
N ALA A 31 6.70 -14.49 0.41
CA ALA A 31 7.93 -13.77 0.17
C ALA A 31 7.63 -12.28 0.03
N HIS A 32 8.55 -11.46 0.52
CA HIS A 32 8.56 -10.03 0.32
C HIS A 32 9.95 -9.61 -0.15
N ARG A 33 10.01 -8.85 -1.24
CA ARG A 33 11.25 -8.30 -1.75
C ARG A 33 11.01 -6.93 -2.37
N CYS A 34 11.94 -6.00 -2.11
CA CYS A 34 11.95 -4.69 -2.72
C CYS A 34 13.13 -4.53 -3.67
N ASP A 35 12.93 -3.72 -4.71
CA ASP A 35 13.97 -3.15 -5.55
C ASP A 35 13.63 -1.68 -5.79
N ARG A 36 14.54 -0.80 -5.34
CA ARG A 36 14.32 0.65 -5.30
C ARG A 36 13.00 0.99 -4.59
N ASP A 37 12.10 1.70 -5.27
CA ASP A 37 10.83 2.16 -4.71
C ASP A 37 9.67 1.18 -4.86
N VAL A 38 9.93 -0.01 -5.43
CA VAL A 38 8.92 -1.03 -5.68
C VAL A 38 9.14 -2.24 -4.78
N CYS A 39 8.08 -2.64 -4.07
CA CYS A 39 8.07 -3.85 -3.24
C CYS A 39 7.02 -4.82 -3.75
N VAL A 40 7.36 -6.10 -3.80
CA VAL A 40 6.45 -7.19 -4.21
C VAL A 40 6.30 -8.16 -3.06
N PHE A 41 5.05 -8.51 -2.79
CA PHE A 41 4.65 -9.52 -1.83
C PHE A 41 3.91 -10.62 -2.56
N LEU A 42 4.33 -11.85 -2.33
CA LEU A 42 3.63 -13.05 -2.79
C LEU A 42 3.30 -13.90 -1.58
N SER A 43 2.08 -14.43 -1.52
CA SER A 43 1.71 -15.45 -0.54
C SER A 43 0.67 -16.39 -1.12
N VAL A 44 0.69 -17.66 -0.70
CA VAL A 44 -0.42 -18.57 -1.00
C VAL A 44 -1.70 -18.03 -0.36
N ALA A 45 -2.79 -17.99 -1.13
CA ALA A 45 -4.03 -17.39 -0.64
C ALA A 45 -4.58 -18.19 0.56
N PRO A 46 -5.08 -17.51 1.62
CA PRO A 46 -5.50 -18.19 2.84
C PRO A 46 -6.61 -19.23 2.64
N SER A 47 -7.52 -18.96 1.70
CA SER A 47 -8.70 -19.77 1.41
C SER A 47 -8.51 -20.73 0.24
N ASP A 48 -7.42 -20.61 -0.52
CA ASP A 48 -7.19 -21.40 -1.74
C ASP A 48 -5.69 -21.63 -1.99
N PRO A 49 -5.16 -22.85 -1.75
CA PRO A 49 -3.76 -23.18 -2.02
C PRO A 49 -3.40 -23.21 -3.51
N ALA A 50 -4.39 -23.20 -4.41
CA ALA A 50 -4.20 -23.07 -5.85
C ALA A 50 -4.11 -21.60 -6.30
N ALA A 51 -4.28 -20.62 -5.40
CA ALA A 51 -4.18 -19.20 -5.70
C ALA A 51 -3.01 -18.52 -4.97
N LEU A 52 -2.51 -17.45 -5.59
CA LEU A 52 -1.55 -16.52 -5.00
C LEU A 52 -2.24 -15.19 -4.73
N THR A 53 -2.03 -14.66 -3.53
CA THR A 53 -2.22 -13.24 -3.23
C THR A 53 -0.96 -12.50 -3.65
N VAL A 54 -1.15 -11.42 -4.42
CA VAL A 54 -0.11 -10.55 -4.93
C VAL A 54 -0.35 -9.17 -4.37
N VAL A 55 0.67 -8.56 -3.78
CA VAL A 55 0.69 -7.13 -3.47
C VAL A 55 1.90 -6.52 -4.15
N ILE A 56 1.69 -5.41 -4.86
CA ILE A 56 2.77 -4.58 -5.38
C ILE A 56 2.60 -3.18 -4.82
N GLU A 57 3.67 -2.67 -4.25
CA GLU A 57 3.77 -1.31 -3.72
C GLU A 57 4.75 -0.55 -4.61
N GLY A 58 4.43 0.70 -4.92
CA GLY A 58 5.26 1.61 -5.71
C GLY A 58 5.21 3.03 -5.19
N PRO A 59 5.85 3.98 -5.89
CA PRO A 59 5.82 5.40 -5.53
C PRO A 59 4.39 5.95 -5.37
N PRO A 60 4.16 6.91 -4.46
CA PRO A 60 2.83 7.49 -4.21
C PRO A 60 2.20 8.16 -5.44
N ASP A 61 3.02 8.68 -6.34
CA ASP A 61 2.62 9.40 -7.53
C ASP A 61 2.38 8.48 -8.75
N ALA A 62 2.65 7.18 -8.61
CA ALA A 62 2.37 6.18 -9.63
C ALA A 62 0.87 6.19 -9.98
N LYS A 63 0.58 6.15 -11.29
CA LYS A 63 -0.79 6.08 -11.82
C LYS A 63 -1.20 4.67 -12.21
N TRP A 64 -0.21 3.81 -12.46
CA TRP A 64 -0.41 2.39 -12.62
C TRP A 64 0.86 1.61 -12.22
N LEU A 65 0.65 0.39 -11.76
CA LEU A 65 1.69 -0.60 -11.42
C LEU A 65 1.45 -1.87 -12.24
N GLY A 66 2.52 -2.45 -12.75
CA GLY A 66 2.52 -3.68 -13.50
C GLY A 66 3.42 -4.74 -12.87
N ILE A 67 2.99 -5.99 -12.91
CA ILE A 67 3.79 -7.15 -12.54
C ILE A 67 3.65 -8.25 -13.59
N GLY A 68 4.76 -8.86 -14.00
CA GLY A 68 4.78 -10.00 -14.90
C GLY A 68 5.44 -11.21 -14.25
N PHE A 69 4.84 -12.39 -14.39
CA PHE A 69 5.35 -13.66 -13.85
C PHE A 69 6.27 -14.37 -14.84
N SER A 70 7.32 -13.67 -15.29
CA SER A 70 8.42 -14.28 -16.05
C SER A 70 9.65 -13.36 -16.02
N THR A 71 10.70 -13.71 -16.77
CA THR A 71 11.90 -12.87 -16.91
C THR A 71 11.78 -11.79 -18.00
N SER A 72 10.71 -11.82 -18.82
CA SER A 72 10.46 -10.87 -19.91
C SER A 72 8.97 -10.52 -20.07
N MET A 73 8.70 -9.33 -20.59
CA MET A 73 7.32 -8.88 -20.84
C MET A 73 6.61 -9.77 -21.88
N ALA A 74 7.37 -10.23 -22.90
CA ALA A 74 6.82 -10.93 -24.07
C ALA A 74 6.39 -12.39 -23.80
N SER A 75 6.90 -13.01 -22.74
CA SER A 75 6.74 -14.45 -22.49
C SER A 75 5.81 -14.78 -21.32
N GLY A 76 5.39 -13.79 -20.54
CA GLY A 76 4.74 -14.01 -19.25
C GLY A 76 3.30 -13.51 -19.17
N ASP A 77 2.54 -14.12 -18.26
CA ASP A 77 1.31 -13.52 -17.73
C ASP A 77 1.67 -12.23 -16.99
N SER A 78 1.03 -11.13 -17.39
CA SER A 78 1.20 -9.83 -16.75
C SER A 78 -0.11 -9.34 -16.15
N TYR A 79 -0.01 -8.51 -15.13
CA TYR A 79 -1.13 -7.89 -14.45
C TYR A 79 -0.82 -6.41 -14.31
N ILE A 80 -1.81 -5.57 -14.56
CA ILE A 80 -1.71 -4.12 -14.39
C ILE A 80 -2.79 -3.68 -13.42
N GLY A 81 -2.38 -3.02 -12.36
CA GLY A 81 -3.25 -2.34 -11.42
C GLY A 81 -3.21 -0.83 -11.60
N MET A 82 -4.36 -0.19 -11.51
CA MET A 82 -4.53 1.25 -11.60
C MET A 82 -5.77 1.67 -10.80
N MET A 83 -5.98 2.97 -10.66
CA MET A 83 -7.24 3.50 -10.13
C MET A 83 -8.10 4.04 -11.28
N SER A 84 -9.41 3.83 -11.18
CA SER A 84 -10.39 4.53 -12.03
C SER A 84 -10.42 6.01 -11.70
N ALA A 85 -11.09 6.80 -12.53
CA ALA A 85 -11.38 8.21 -12.25
C ALA A 85 -12.21 8.42 -10.96
N THR A 86 -12.94 7.39 -10.52
CA THR A 86 -13.76 7.38 -9.29
C THR A 86 -13.04 6.76 -8.09
N ASN A 87 -11.71 6.65 -8.14
CA ASN A 87 -10.88 5.99 -7.12
C ASN A 87 -11.30 4.53 -6.85
N THR A 88 -11.80 3.84 -7.87
CA THR A 88 -12.09 2.40 -7.79
C THR A 88 -10.88 1.63 -8.32
N PRO A 89 -10.36 0.65 -7.58
CA PRO A 89 -9.22 -0.14 -8.05
C PRO A 89 -9.60 -0.99 -9.25
N ILE A 90 -8.75 -0.97 -10.27
CA ILE A 90 -8.87 -1.77 -11.48
C ILE A 90 -7.62 -2.61 -11.58
N VAL A 91 -7.78 -3.93 -11.63
CA VAL A 91 -6.71 -4.85 -12.03
C VAL A 91 -7.11 -5.52 -13.34
N SER A 92 -6.16 -5.64 -14.25
CA SER A 92 -6.36 -6.32 -15.52
C SER A 92 -5.23 -7.31 -15.74
N ARG A 93 -5.58 -8.57 -16.04
CA ARG A 93 -4.61 -9.51 -16.62
C ARG A 93 -4.36 -9.09 -18.06
N ARG A 94 -3.11 -9.07 -18.48
CA ARG A 94 -2.67 -8.71 -19.83
C ARG A 94 -1.68 -9.76 -20.33
N ARG A 95 -1.74 -10.04 -21.62
CA ARG A 95 -0.73 -10.81 -22.34
C ARG A 95 -0.28 -9.97 -23.52
N LEU A 96 1.02 -9.88 -23.75
CA LEU A 96 1.53 -9.28 -24.97
C LEU A 96 1.56 -10.33 -26.07
N VAL A 97 1.02 -9.97 -27.23
CA VAL A 97 1.10 -10.78 -28.45
C VAL A 97 1.91 -9.98 -29.46
N GLY A 98 3.06 -10.52 -29.91
CA GLY A 98 3.93 -9.92 -30.93
C GLY A 98 5.27 -9.35 -30.43
N ARG A 99 6.30 -9.36 -31.29
CA ARG A 99 7.64 -8.79 -31.05
C ARG A 99 7.70 -7.30 -31.41
N ARG A 100 6.78 -6.47 -30.91
CA ARG A 100 6.81 -5.02 -31.18
C ARG A 100 7.27 -4.25 -29.95
N SER A 101 7.89 -3.09 -30.19
CA SER A 101 8.20 -2.14 -29.12
C SER A 101 6.91 -1.82 -28.35
N PRO A 102 6.92 -1.81 -26.99
CA PRO A 102 5.76 -1.47 -26.16
C PRO A 102 5.07 -0.15 -26.54
N GLU A 103 5.75 0.72 -27.27
CA GLU A 103 5.28 2.02 -27.76
C GLU A 103 4.21 1.97 -28.86
N THR A 104 3.95 0.82 -29.48
CA THR A 104 3.06 0.74 -30.67
C THR A 104 2.11 -0.44 -30.66
N LEU A 105 1.81 -1.03 -29.50
CA LEU A 105 0.83 -2.11 -29.45
C LEU A 105 -0.58 -1.54 -29.70
N PRO A 106 -1.25 -1.93 -30.80
CA PRO A 106 -2.65 -1.61 -30.97
C PRO A 106 -3.45 -2.24 -29.81
N GLN A 107 -4.51 -1.57 -29.39
CA GLN A 107 -5.42 -2.02 -28.33
C GLN A 107 -5.93 -3.47 -28.54
N ALA A 108 -5.96 -3.94 -29.79
CA ALA A 108 -6.35 -5.29 -30.20
C ALA A 108 -5.44 -6.42 -29.64
N ASP A 109 -4.19 -6.12 -29.29
CA ASP A 109 -3.22 -7.12 -28.80
C ASP A 109 -3.14 -7.20 -27.27
N GLN A 110 -3.96 -6.43 -26.56
CA GLN A 110 -4.02 -6.40 -25.10
C GLN A 110 -5.36 -6.98 -24.61
N HIS A 111 -5.39 -8.29 -24.36
CA HIS A 111 -6.58 -8.93 -23.80
C HIS A 111 -6.66 -8.68 -22.30
N ALA A 112 -7.59 -7.80 -21.90
CA ALA A 112 -7.96 -7.62 -20.51
C ALA A 112 -8.90 -8.73 -20.07
N VAL A 113 -8.49 -9.50 -19.07
CA VAL A 113 -9.38 -10.44 -18.38
C VAL A 113 -9.76 -9.83 -17.03
N PRO A 114 -11.04 -9.85 -16.62
CA PRO A 114 -11.43 -9.50 -15.27
C PRO A 114 -10.58 -10.29 -14.26
N PRO A 115 -10.08 -9.65 -13.20
CA PRO A 115 -9.31 -10.35 -12.17
C PRO A 115 -10.23 -11.38 -11.50
N GLN A 116 -9.70 -12.58 -11.24
CA GLN A 116 -10.39 -13.55 -10.40
C GLN A 116 -10.12 -13.19 -8.93
N GLY A 117 -11.16 -12.69 -8.24
CA GLY A 117 -11.12 -12.33 -6.83
C GLY A 117 -11.05 -10.84 -6.56
N ASN A 118 -10.84 -10.47 -5.30
CA ASN A 118 -10.93 -9.09 -4.86
C ASN A 118 -9.66 -8.33 -5.26
N SER A 119 -9.83 -7.14 -5.84
CA SER A 119 -8.74 -6.21 -6.11
C SER A 119 -8.89 -4.94 -5.29
N PHE A 120 -7.81 -4.49 -4.66
CA PHE A 120 -7.79 -3.25 -3.90
C PHE A 120 -6.62 -2.38 -4.34
N GLY A 121 -6.84 -1.08 -4.31
CA GLY A 121 -5.89 -0.07 -4.71
C GLY A 121 -6.04 1.13 -3.79
N LYS A 122 -4.93 1.58 -3.21
CA LYS A 122 -4.92 2.71 -2.28
C LYS A 122 -3.55 3.34 -2.20
N VAL A 123 -3.49 4.58 -1.73
CA VAL A 123 -2.27 5.07 -1.09
C VAL A 123 -2.28 4.54 0.35
N ASP A 124 -1.24 3.82 0.76
CA ASP A 124 -1.15 3.32 2.11
C ASP A 124 -0.76 4.42 3.12
N ALA A 125 -0.69 4.06 4.40
CA ALA A 125 -0.30 4.99 5.45
C ALA A 125 1.19 5.40 5.37
N VAL A 126 2.01 4.70 4.57
CA VAL A 126 3.42 5.02 4.28
C VAL A 126 3.55 5.87 3.01
N ASN A 127 2.43 6.33 2.45
CA ASN A 127 2.39 7.09 1.21
C ASN A 127 3.02 6.30 0.04
N LYS A 128 2.61 5.03 -0.12
CA LYS A 128 2.93 4.19 -1.28
C LYS A 128 1.66 3.89 -2.07
N PHE A 129 1.76 3.85 -3.38
CA PHE A 129 0.67 3.36 -4.23
C PHE A 129 0.67 1.83 -4.17
N VAL A 130 -0.43 1.24 -3.70
CA VAL A 130 -0.53 -0.20 -3.46
C VAL A 130 -1.60 -0.79 -4.36
N VAL A 131 -1.28 -1.91 -5.01
CA VAL A 131 -2.22 -2.77 -5.74
C VAL A 131 -2.16 -4.17 -5.13
N GLN A 132 -3.31 -4.68 -4.73
CA GLN A 132 -3.47 -6.04 -4.22
C GLN A 132 -4.52 -6.80 -5.03
N PHE A 133 -4.23 -8.06 -5.38
CA PHE A 133 -5.16 -8.95 -6.06
C PHE A 133 -4.82 -10.43 -5.84
N THR A 134 -5.73 -11.31 -6.21
CA THR A 134 -5.50 -12.76 -6.27
C THR A 134 -5.39 -13.26 -7.71
N ARG A 135 -4.59 -14.30 -7.94
CA ARG A 135 -4.52 -15.01 -9.23
C ARG A 135 -4.35 -16.51 -9.04
N PRO A 136 -4.72 -17.33 -10.02
CA PRO A 136 -4.31 -18.73 -10.05
C PRO A 136 -2.78 -18.86 -9.97
N ARG A 137 -2.29 -19.87 -9.24
CA ARG A 137 -0.86 -20.17 -9.09
C ARG A 137 -0.25 -20.82 -10.35
N THR A 138 -1.03 -21.04 -11.41
CA THR A 138 -0.56 -21.66 -12.66
C THR A 138 0.75 -21.05 -13.15
N GLY A 139 1.74 -21.92 -13.39
CA GLY A 139 3.10 -21.53 -13.80
C GLY A 139 4.06 -21.18 -12.66
N VAL A 140 3.61 -21.20 -11.40
CA VAL A 140 4.44 -20.93 -10.21
C VAL A 140 4.66 -22.21 -9.40
N ASP A 141 5.89 -22.70 -9.41
CA ASP A 141 6.36 -23.77 -8.54
C ASP A 141 6.80 -23.20 -7.19
N LEU A 142 6.15 -23.61 -6.10
CA LEU A 142 6.45 -23.11 -4.76
C LEU A 142 7.78 -23.62 -4.24
N ALA A 143 8.36 -24.67 -4.81
CA ALA A 143 9.66 -25.20 -4.42
C ALA A 143 10.83 -24.43 -5.06
N ARG A 144 10.56 -23.49 -5.96
CA ARG A 144 11.58 -22.75 -6.70
C ARG A 144 11.39 -21.24 -6.56
N PRO A 145 12.49 -20.45 -6.66
CA PRO A 145 12.37 -19.01 -6.75
C PRO A 145 11.53 -18.58 -7.95
N VAL A 146 10.63 -17.63 -7.71
CA VAL A 146 9.71 -17.03 -8.68
C VAL A 146 10.33 -15.76 -9.22
N ASN A 147 10.63 -15.76 -10.52
CA ASN A 147 11.08 -14.56 -11.20
C ASN A 147 9.88 -13.71 -11.62
N VAL A 148 9.92 -12.45 -11.23
CA VAL A 148 8.94 -11.45 -11.66
C VAL A 148 9.64 -10.24 -12.26
N ILE A 149 8.94 -9.58 -13.16
CA ILE A 149 9.27 -8.22 -13.58
C ILE A 149 8.24 -7.27 -13.01
N TYR A 150 8.65 -6.05 -12.71
CA TYR A 150 7.74 -4.97 -12.34
C TYR A 150 7.92 -3.79 -13.26
N ALA A 151 6.89 -2.95 -13.35
CA ALA A 151 6.94 -1.68 -14.05
C ALA A 151 5.94 -0.68 -13.48
N TYR A 152 6.18 0.61 -13.64
CA TYR A 152 5.21 1.65 -13.30
C TYR A 152 5.35 2.89 -14.18
N SER A 153 4.32 3.75 -14.15
CA SER A 153 4.41 5.11 -14.68
C SER A 153 3.63 6.07 -13.81
N ASN A 154 4.08 7.31 -13.81
CA ASN A 154 3.43 8.46 -13.18
C ASN A 154 2.50 9.18 -14.18
N ARG A 155 2.44 8.71 -15.43
CA ARG A 155 1.51 9.23 -16.45
C ARG A 155 0.13 8.62 -16.28
N PRO A 156 -0.95 9.44 -16.27
CA PRO A 156 -2.31 8.94 -16.11
C PRO A 156 -2.70 8.04 -17.29
N VAL A 157 -3.50 7.02 -16.99
CA VAL A 157 -4.12 6.17 -18.01
C VAL A 157 -5.35 6.90 -18.56
N PRO A 158 -5.40 7.26 -19.85
CA PRO A 158 -6.60 7.84 -20.45
C PRO A 158 -7.75 6.84 -20.39
N ASN A 159 -8.92 7.27 -19.90
CA ASN A 159 -10.12 6.43 -19.77
C ASN A 159 -9.83 5.10 -19.03
N PRO A 160 -9.46 5.16 -17.74
CA PRO A 160 -9.03 3.99 -16.99
C PRO A 160 -10.14 2.95 -16.93
N GLY A 161 -9.80 1.72 -17.31
CA GLY A 161 -10.71 0.59 -17.42
C GLY A 161 -9.91 -0.70 -17.59
N PRO A 162 -10.52 -1.87 -17.40
CA PRO A 162 -9.81 -3.15 -17.52
C PRO A 162 -9.08 -3.30 -18.86
N ALA A 163 -9.67 -2.80 -19.95
CA ALA A 163 -9.12 -2.84 -21.31
C ALA A 163 -8.45 -1.54 -21.78
N ALA A 164 -8.20 -0.59 -20.88
CA ALA A 164 -7.59 0.70 -21.25
C ALA A 164 -6.22 0.51 -21.89
N ALA A 165 -5.88 1.39 -22.83
CA ALA A 165 -4.52 1.49 -23.36
C ALA A 165 -3.61 2.11 -22.30
N ILE A 166 -2.53 1.41 -21.95
CA ILE A 166 -1.62 1.81 -20.87
C ILE A 166 -0.43 2.54 -21.49
N PRO A 167 -0.06 3.75 -21.00
CA PRO A 167 1.14 4.42 -21.47
C PRO A 167 2.38 3.60 -21.12
N LYS A 168 3.45 3.75 -21.89
CA LYS A 168 4.75 3.09 -21.61
C LYS A 168 5.18 3.38 -20.16
N HIS A 169 5.72 2.38 -19.46
CA HIS A 169 6.33 2.58 -18.16
C HIS A 169 7.53 3.52 -18.25
N GLU A 170 7.76 4.27 -17.18
CA GLU A 170 8.97 5.09 -17.01
C GLU A 170 10.04 4.29 -16.27
N GLU A 171 9.62 3.42 -15.36
CA GLU A 171 10.50 2.60 -14.54
C GLU A 171 10.11 1.13 -14.60
N TYR A 172 11.12 0.27 -14.55
CA TYR A 172 10.95 -1.19 -14.56
C TYR A 172 12.14 -1.87 -13.90
N GLY A 173 11.93 -3.13 -13.52
CA GLY A 173 12.99 -3.95 -12.95
C GLY A 173 12.60 -5.41 -12.86
N ARG A 174 13.45 -6.18 -12.18
CA ARG A 174 13.29 -7.62 -11.99
C ARG A 174 13.49 -7.95 -10.53
N LEU A 175 12.71 -8.90 -10.04
CA LEU A 175 12.81 -9.44 -8.69
C LEU A 175 12.76 -10.97 -8.77
N THR A 176 13.49 -11.60 -7.86
CA THR A 176 13.40 -13.04 -7.63
C THR A 176 12.89 -13.24 -6.22
N LEU A 177 11.69 -13.82 -6.10
CA LEU A 177 11.04 -14.09 -4.82
C LEU A 177 11.12 -15.58 -4.51
N ASP A 178 11.68 -15.95 -3.38
CA ASP A 178 11.69 -17.34 -2.91
C ASP A 178 10.75 -17.45 -1.72
N LEU A 179 9.63 -18.17 -1.92
CA LEU A 179 8.57 -18.29 -0.92
C LEU A 179 8.94 -19.20 0.26
N ASN A 180 10.09 -19.89 0.18
CA ASN A 180 10.65 -20.69 1.26
C ASN A 180 11.84 -20.02 1.94
N ASP A 181 12.40 -18.95 1.36
CA ASP A 181 13.52 -18.21 1.94
C ASP A 181 13.09 -17.52 3.25
N GLU A 182 13.81 -17.84 4.33
CA GLU A 182 13.47 -17.36 5.67
C GLU A 182 13.58 -15.84 5.81
N ALA A 183 14.57 -15.23 5.14
CA ALA A 183 14.76 -13.79 5.17
C ALA A 183 13.60 -13.06 4.49
N GLN A 184 13.15 -13.53 3.33
CA GLN A 184 11.99 -12.97 2.63
C GLN A 184 10.66 -13.22 3.36
N ARG A 185 10.51 -14.36 4.03
CA ARG A 185 9.33 -14.63 4.89
C ARG A 185 9.30 -13.68 6.09
N THR A 186 10.44 -13.49 6.76
CA THR A 186 10.57 -12.55 7.89
C THR A 186 10.34 -11.11 7.43
N ALA A 187 10.84 -10.73 6.25
CA ALA A 187 10.60 -9.42 5.66
C ALA A 187 9.11 -9.19 5.37
N TYR A 188 8.39 -10.24 4.93
CA TYR A 188 6.95 -10.18 4.70
C TYR A 188 6.20 -9.93 6.01
N ASP A 189 6.50 -10.71 7.05
CA ASP A 189 5.85 -10.57 8.35
C ASP A 189 6.10 -9.20 9.00
N THR A 190 7.34 -8.72 8.90
CA THR A 190 7.74 -7.39 9.41
C THR A 190 6.98 -6.27 8.72
N ALA A 191 6.84 -6.33 7.39
CA ALA A 191 6.10 -5.34 6.62
C ALA A 191 4.60 -5.40 6.92
N LEU A 192 4.02 -6.60 7.03
CA LEU A 192 2.62 -6.77 7.40
C LEU A 192 2.34 -6.22 8.81
N GLN A 193 3.23 -6.50 9.77
CA GLN A 193 3.09 -5.98 11.14
C GLN A 193 3.17 -4.45 11.16
N ARG A 194 4.14 -3.87 10.46
CA ARG A 194 4.25 -2.40 10.31
C ARG A 194 2.97 -1.77 9.77
N ASN A 195 2.39 -2.37 8.72
CA ASN A 195 1.14 -1.90 8.14
C ASN A 195 -0.02 -1.97 9.14
N ARG A 196 -0.10 -3.03 9.95
CA ARG A 196 -1.10 -3.14 11.03
C ARG A 196 -0.91 -2.08 12.10
N ASP A 197 0.31 -1.88 12.57
CA ASP A 197 0.63 -0.90 13.62
C ASP A 197 0.27 0.52 13.16
N MET A 198 0.52 0.84 11.89
CA MET A 198 0.18 2.13 11.31
C MET A 198 -1.32 2.34 11.15
N VAL A 199 -2.07 1.33 10.69
CA VAL A 199 -3.53 1.38 10.65
C VAL A 199 -4.10 1.56 12.05
N GLN A 200 -3.56 0.86 13.05
CA GLN A 200 -4.01 0.99 14.43
C GLN A 200 -3.71 2.38 15.00
N LYS A 201 -2.51 2.92 14.73
CA LYS A 201 -2.13 4.28 15.11
C LYS A 201 -3.05 5.32 14.47
N ALA A 202 -3.42 5.16 13.20
CA ALA A 202 -4.34 6.05 12.51
C ALA A 202 -5.75 6.03 13.14
N LYS A 203 -6.25 4.85 13.52
CA LYS A 203 -7.54 4.71 14.22
C LYS A 203 -7.51 5.37 15.60
N ASN A 204 -6.44 5.17 16.37
CA ASN A 204 -6.33 5.69 17.73
C ASN A 204 -5.99 7.20 17.76
N GLY A 205 -5.27 7.71 16.76
CA GLY A 205 -4.88 9.11 16.63
C GLY A 205 -6.02 10.03 16.17
N GLY A 206 -7.13 9.49 15.66
CA GLY A 206 -8.33 10.25 15.26
C GLY A 206 -9.15 10.83 16.42
N ALA A 207 -8.74 10.61 17.68
CA ALA A 207 -9.43 11.10 18.88
C ALA A 207 -8.72 12.28 19.58
N ALA A 208 -7.74 12.92 18.93
CA ALA A 208 -7.24 14.22 19.40
C ALA A 208 -8.17 15.33 18.90
N THR A 209 -9.36 15.42 19.50
CA THR A 209 -10.17 16.63 19.45
C THR A 209 -9.36 17.73 20.13
N THR A 210 -8.73 18.60 19.35
CA THR A 210 -8.31 19.91 19.85
C THR A 210 -9.58 20.66 20.20
N THR A 211 -10.07 20.49 21.43
CA THR A 211 -10.93 21.49 22.05
C THR A 211 -10.13 22.79 22.01
N PRO A 212 -10.60 23.84 21.32
CA PRO A 212 -9.98 25.15 21.43
C PRO A 212 -10.09 25.55 22.89
N GLY A 213 -8.96 25.52 23.60
CA GLY A 213 -8.83 26.17 24.89
C GLY A 213 -9.05 27.66 24.67
N SER A 214 -10.28 28.09 24.94
CA SER A 214 -10.60 29.49 25.18
C SER A 214 -9.90 29.92 26.47
N GLY A 215 -8.99 30.88 26.34
CA GLY A 215 -8.23 31.50 27.43
C GLY A 215 -6.81 31.78 26.95
N ASP A 216 -6.27 32.99 26.99
CA ASP A 216 -6.72 34.24 27.59
C ASP A 216 -5.87 35.36 26.94
N GLY A 217 -6.40 36.57 26.91
CA GLY A 217 -5.86 37.69 26.15
C GLY A 217 -4.46 38.13 26.59
N GLY A 218 -3.52 38.14 25.65
CA GLY A 218 -2.24 38.82 25.78
C GLY A 218 -2.02 39.75 24.60
N GLN A 219 -2.40 41.03 24.76
CA GLN A 219 -2.06 42.10 23.82
C GLN A 219 -0.54 42.26 23.74
N VAL A 220 0.03 42.15 22.54
CA VAL A 220 1.39 42.63 22.26
C VAL A 220 1.28 43.79 21.26
N LYS A 221 1.78 44.95 21.71
CA LYS A 221 1.81 46.22 20.99
C LYS A 221 2.55 46.09 19.66
N ALA A 222 1.99 46.75 18.65
CA ALA A 222 2.66 47.07 17.40
C ALA A 222 3.62 48.24 17.62
N ASP A 223 4.86 48.08 17.18
CA ASP A 223 5.73 49.21 16.85
C ASP A 223 5.92 49.23 15.33
N ALA A 224 5.63 50.40 14.77
CA ALA A 224 5.66 50.71 13.36
C ALA A 224 7.05 51.22 12.96
N GLU A 225 7.52 50.84 11.76
CA GLU A 225 8.51 51.64 11.07
C GLU A 225 8.20 51.71 9.56
N GLN A 226 8.33 52.94 9.04
CA GLN A 226 7.88 53.42 7.74
C GLN A 226 8.84 53.04 6.60
N GLY A 227 8.30 52.81 5.41
CA GLY A 227 9.06 52.79 4.16
C GLY A 227 8.20 53.16 2.95
N LYS A 228 8.38 54.39 2.44
CA LYS A 228 7.90 54.92 1.14
C LYS A 228 8.43 54.04 -0.02
N GLY A 229 7.83 53.89 -1.21
CA GLY A 229 6.68 54.51 -1.86
C GLY A 229 6.59 54.04 -3.35
N ALA A 230 5.73 54.72 -4.10
CA ALA A 230 5.57 54.79 -5.57
C ALA A 230 4.34 54.11 -6.22
N LEU A 231 3.68 54.93 -7.03
CA LEU A 231 2.37 54.85 -7.71
C LEU A 231 2.31 53.98 -8.99
N ILE A 232 1.27 53.13 -9.12
CA ILE A 232 0.11 53.12 -10.08
C ILE A 232 0.37 53.48 -11.59
N PRO A 233 -0.24 52.82 -12.64
CA PRO A 233 -1.68 52.51 -12.75
C PRO A 233 -2.20 51.17 -13.31
N ALA A 234 -3.51 51.01 -13.04
CA ALA A 234 -4.53 50.05 -13.51
C ALA A 234 -4.81 50.10 -15.04
N ALA A 235 -5.64 49.28 -15.70
CA ALA A 235 -6.84 48.47 -15.39
C ALA A 235 -7.10 47.49 -16.59
N PRO A 236 -8.32 46.97 -16.89
CA PRO A 236 -9.43 46.40 -16.09
C PRO A 236 -9.71 44.91 -16.50
N GLY A 237 -10.35 44.06 -15.70
CA GLY A 237 -11.80 43.92 -15.61
C GLY A 237 -12.27 42.54 -16.11
N GLY A 238 -12.99 41.77 -15.29
CA GLY A 238 -13.54 40.47 -15.70
C GLY A 238 -14.22 39.73 -14.55
N SER A 239 -15.53 39.90 -14.47
CA SER A 239 -16.47 39.50 -13.43
C SER A 239 -16.91 38.03 -13.44
N GLY A 240 -17.06 37.43 -12.25
CA GLY A 240 -18.29 36.70 -11.88
C GLY A 240 -18.20 35.18 -11.68
N PRO A 241 -19.12 34.60 -10.87
CA PRO A 241 -18.77 33.54 -9.92
C PRO A 241 -19.49 32.19 -10.17
N ALA A 242 -18.99 31.12 -9.56
CA ALA A 242 -19.82 29.96 -9.24
C ALA A 242 -19.33 29.25 -7.97
N ALA A 243 -20.21 29.25 -6.97
CA ALA A 243 -20.15 28.45 -5.76
C ALA A 243 -20.23 26.95 -6.10
N GLY A 244 -19.56 26.12 -5.30
CA GLY A 244 -19.60 24.67 -5.49
C GLY A 244 -19.08 23.90 -4.28
N SER A 245 -19.95 23.76 -3.28
CA SER A 245 -20.08 22.60 -2.38
C SER A 245 -18.80 21.95 -1.83
N GLY A 246 -18.51 22.25 -0.57
CA GLY A 246 -17.59 21.46 0.25
C GLY A 246 -18.16 20.06 0.50
N VAL A 247 -17.72 19.09 -0.30
CA VAL A 247 -17.91 17.67 0.01
C VAL A 247 -16.87 17.28 1.06
N LYS A 248 -17.31 17.13 2.32
CA LYS A 248 -16.57 16.34 3.30
C LYS A 248 -16.57 14.89 2.82
N VAL A 249 -15.47 14.46 2.20
CA VAL A 249 -15.21 13.05 1.96
C VAL A 249 -14.88 12.44 3.33
N GLY A 250 -15.90 11.88 3.97
CA GLY A 250 -15.70 10.93 5.06
C GLY A 250 -14.97 9.73 4.48
N VAL A 251 -13.68 9.60 4.77
CA VAL A 251 -12.94 8.37 4.50
C VAL A 251 -13.48 7.31 5.45
N SER A 252 -14.52 6.57 5.01
CA SER A 252 -14.91 5.34 5.68
C SER A 252 -13.82 4.32 5.39
N VAL A 253 -12.84 4.23 6.29
CA VAL A 253 -11.87 3.14 6.29
C VAL A 253 -12.62 1.92 6.81
N GLU A 254 -13.39 1.28 5.93
CA GLU A 254 -13.90 -0.05 6.19
C GLU A 254 -12.70 -1.00 6.20
N SER A 255 -12.11 -1.14 7.38
CA SER A 255 -11.08 -2.10 7.66
C SER A 255 -11.72 -3.47 7.54
N GLN A 256 -11.65 -4.09 6.37
CA GLN A 256 -11.56 -5.54 6.32
C GLN A 256 -10.23 -5.91 6.95
N VAL A 257 -10.25 -6.00 8.28
CA VAL A 257 -9.32 -6.81 9.06
C VAL A 257 -9.52 -8.21 8.51
N ILE A 258 -8.66 -8.61 7.58
CA ILE A 258 -8.51 -10.03 7.24
C ILE A 258 -7.90 -10.65 8.48
N MET A 259 -8.78 -11.12 9.37
CA MET A 259 -8.40 -12.02 10.45
C MET A 259 -7.81 -13.26 9.78
N GLY A 260 -6.52 -13.45 9.99
CA GLY A 260 -5.85 -14.72 9.72
C GLY A 260 -6.17 -15.76 10.78
#